data_AF-A0A953IXA8-F1
#
_entry.id   AF-A0A953IXA8-F1
#
_cell.length_a   1.000
_cell.length_b   1.000
_cell.length_c   1.000
_cell.angle_alpha   90.00
_cell.angle_beta   90.00
_cell.angle_gamma   90.00
#
_symmetry.space_group_name_H-M   'P 1'
#
loop_
_entity.id
_entity.type
_entity.pdbx_description
1 polymer ?
#
loop_
_entity_poly.entity_id
_entity_poly.type
_entity_poly.pdbx_seq_one_letter_code
_entity_poly.pdbx_strand_id
1 'polypeptide(L)'
;LAGADGVLPFGISRLFAGLVFCLGLILVIVGGAELFTGNTLIVMAWAAGKIRFRDILRVWTIVYLGNFVGAVGTAALVFLSGQYLSGKGQTAIVALSLASGKVSLPFDQAFFLGILCNVLVCLAVWLSFSARTVSDKVLAVIFPISAFVAAGFEHSVANMYLVPLGLFIKQWAPAEMWPLVGADPSLYAPLTWPNFLISLVPVTLGNIVGGAGLVGAVYWFIYLRPKRRRRQRSGKSLDRAQQLENAN
;
A
#
# COMPACT_ATOMS: atom_id res chain seq x y z
N LEU A 1 -1.50 -12.46 -16.53
CA LEU A 1 -0.93 -11.56 -17.56
C LEU A 1 -1.75 -11.80 -18.81
N ALA A 2 -2.22 -10.75 -19.50
CA ALA A 2 -3.09 -10.92 -20.67
C ALA A 2 -2.35 -11.71 -21.76
N GLY A 3 -2.97 -12.79 -22.26
CA GLY A 3 -2.42 -13.64 -23.31
C GLY A 3 -1.31 -14.60 -22.89
N ALA A 4 -1.04 -14.77 -21.59
CA ALA A 4 -0.02 -15.70 -21.08
C ALA A 4 -0.60 -17.00 -20.50
N ASP A 5 -1.92 -17.14 -20.47
CA ASP A 5 -2.60 -18.30 -19.88
C ASP A 5 -2.27 -19.57 -20.68
N GLY A 6 -1.85 -20.62 -19.98
CA GLY A 6 -1.38 -21.87 -20.59
C GLY A 6 0.03 -21.82 -21.19
N VAL A 7 0.67 -20.65 -21.24
CA VAL A 7 2.04 -20.47 -21.78
C VAL A 7 3.07 -20.32 -20.66
N LEU A 8 2.76 -19.49 -19.64
CA LEU A 8 3.67 -19.23 -18.52
C LEU A 8 3.18 -19.90 -17.22
N PRO A 9 4.08 -20.50 -16.43
CA PRO A 9 3.73 -20.99 -15.10
C PRO A 9 3.16 -19.88 -14.21
N PHE A 10 2.25 -20.24 -13.31
CA PHE A 10 1.57 -19.30 -12.40
C PHE A 10 2.55 -18.38 -11.65
N GLY A 11 3.60 -18.94 -11.05
CA GLY A 11 4.60 -18.19 -10.29
C GLY A 11 5.39 -17.19 -11.15
N ILE A 12 5.76 -17.58 -12.37
CA ILE A 12 6.50 -16.71 -13.30
C ILE A 12 5.62 -15.54 -13.76
N SER A 13 4.35 -15.81 -14.07
CA SER A 13 3.39 -14.76 -14.44
C SER A 13 3.19 -13.74 -13.31
N ARG A 14 3.12 -14.23 -12.06
CA ARG A 14 3.00 -13.39 -10.85
C ARG A 14 4.26 -12.57 -10.59
N LEU A 15 5.44 -13.15 -10.80
CA LEU A 15 6.71 -12.45 -10.67
C LEU A 15 6.83 -11.28 -11.66
N PHE A 16 6.55 -11.51 -12.94
CA PHE A 16 6.56 -10.43 -13.94
C PHE A 16 5.53 -9.35 -13.64
N ALA A 17 4.32 -9.73 -13.21
CA ALA A 17 3.34 -8.75 -12.76
C ALA A 17 3.87 -7.90 -11.60
N GLY A 18 4.55 -8.51 -10.62
CA GLY A 18 5.17 -7.81 -9.51
C GLY A 18 6.30 -6.87 -9.91
N LEU A 19 7.18 -7.31 -10.81
CA LEU A 19 8.29 -6.50 -11.33
C LEU A 19 7.79 -5.26 -12.10
N VAL A 20 6.73 -5.38 -12.88
CA VAL A 20 6.14 -4.22 -13.56
C VAL A 20 5.40 -3.31 -12.56
N PHE A 21 4.73 -3.90 -11.57
CA PHE A 21 3.97 -3.16 -10.55
C PHE A 21 4.87 -2.25 -9.69
N CYS A 22 6.14 -2.62 -9.47
CA CYS A 22 7.05 -1.81 -8.64
C CYS A 22 7.28 -0.39 -9.19
N LEU A 23 7.04 -0.17 -10.49
CA LEU A 23 7.05 1.17 -11.09
C LEU A 23 6.16 2.15 -10.32
N GLY A 24 5.01 1.71 -9.81
CA GLY A 24 4.09 2.56 -9.06
C GLY A 24 4.74 3.20 -7.84
N LEU A 25 5.40 2.40 -6.99
CA LEU A 25 6.06 2.94 -5.79
C LEU A 25 7.35 3.69 -6.13
N ILE A 26 8.06 3.31 -7.20
CA ILE A 26 9.22 4.08 -7.70
C ILE A 26 8.79 5.51 -8.04
N LEU A 27 7.69 5.67 -8.79
CA LEU A 27 7.18 7.00 -9.16
C LEU A 27 6.73 7.81 -7.94
N VAL A 28 6.11 7.16 -6.94
CA VAL A 28 5.73 7.83 -5.69
C VAL A 28 6.96 8.35 -4.94
N ILE A 29 7.98 7.50 -4.74
CA ILE A 29 9.17 7.85 -3.95
C ILE A 29 10.07 8.85 -4.66
N VAL A 30 10.29 8.67 -5.97
CA VAL A 30 11.17 9.54 -6.77
C VAL A 30 10.46 10.85 -7.11
N GLY A 31 9.18 10.79 -7.45
CA GLY A 31 8.35 11.96 -7.77
C GLY A 31 7.89 12.75 -6.54
N GLY A 32 8.06 12.22 -5.32
CA GLY A 32 7.68 12.91 -4.09
C GLY A 32 6.17 12.98 -3.86
N ALA A 33 5.41 12.03 -4.41
CA ALA A 33 3.97 11.96 -4.18
C ALA A 33 3.65 11.35 -2.81
N GLU A 34 2.49 11.68 -2.26
CA GLU A 34 2.02 11.09 -1.01
C GLU A 34 1.11 9.88 -1.26
N LEU A 35 1.51 8.72 -0.73
CA LEU A 35 0.74 7.48 -0.78
C LEU A 35 0.33 7.08 0.63
N PHE A 36 -0.98 6.84 0.82
CA PHE A 36 -1.57 6.54 2.13
C PHE A 36 -0.81 5.46 2.91
N THR A 37 -0.48 4.35 2.24
CA THR A 37 0.19 3.19 2.84
C THR A 37 1.59 3.51 3.36
N GLY A 38 2.38 4.28 2.61
CA GLY A 38 3.68 4.80 3.08
C GLY A 38 3.55 5.80 4.22
N ASN A 39 2.51 6.64 4.19
CA ASN A 39 2.24 7.63 5.24
C ASN A 39 1.79 7.04 6.58
N THR A 40 1.52 5.73 6.65
CA THR A 40 1.25 5.07 7.95
C THR A 40 2.44 5.14 8.91
N LEU A 41 3.67 5.31 8.40
CA LEU A 41 4.89 5.52 9.19
C LEU A 41 4.91 6.84 9.99
N ILE A 42 4.04 7.80 9.68
CA ILE A 42 3.92 9.06 10.42
C ILE A 42 3.58 8.83 11.92
N VAL A 43 3.02 7.65 12.25
CA VAL A 43 2.75 7.23 13.63
C VAL A 43 4.02 7.19 14.48
N MET A 44 5.21 6.98 13.89
CA MET A 44 6.47 7.08 14.63
C MET A 44 6.75 8.51 15.12
N ALA A 45 6.38 9.54 14.35
CA ALA A 45 6.52 10.93 14.77
C ALA A 45 5.57 11.26 15.92
N TRP A 46 4.36 10.69 15.89
CA TRP A 46 3.40 10.80 17.01
C TRP A 46 3.90 10.07 18.26
N ALA A 47 4.40 8.85 18.13
CA ALA A 47 4.96 8.08 19.24
C ALA A 47 6.23 8.73 19.83
N ALA A 48 6.93 9.56 19.06
CA ALA A 48 8.02 10.40 19.52
C ALA A 48 7.57 11.76 20.13
N GLY A 49 6.26 12.02 20.21
CA GLY A 49 5.69 13.24 20.77
C GLY A 49 5.83 14.49 19.88
N LYS A 50 6.14 14.33 18.59
CA LYS A 50 6.38 15.46 17.66
C LYS A 50 5.10 16.02 17.04
N ILE A 51 4.03 15.23 16.99
CA ILE A 51 2.74 15.60 16.38
C ILE A 51 1.58 15.08 17.24
N ARG A 52 0.38 15.65 17.06
CA ARG A 52 -0.81 15.17 17.77
C ARG A 52 -1.52 14.11 16.94
N PHE A 53 -2.30 13.25 17.60
CA PHE A 53 -3.08 12.21 16.92
C PHE A 53 -4.07 12.78 15.89
N ARG A 54 -4.66 13.94 16.17
CA ARG A 54 -5.55 14.65 15.22
C ARG A 54 -4.83 15.02 13.92
N ASP A 55 -3.54 15.34 13.99
CA ASP A 55 -2.75 15.70 12.80
C ASP A 55 -2.55 14.47 11.91
N ILE A 56 -2.35 13.28 12.50
CA ILE A 56 -2.29 12.00 11.76
C ILE A 56 -3.58 11.75 11.00
N LEU A 57 -4.72 11.79 11.70
CA LEU A 57 -6.03 11.53 11.08
C LEU A 57 -6.31 12.50 9.92
N ARG A 58 -5.98 13.79 10.09
CA ARG A 58 -6.15 14.80 9.04
C ARG A 58 -5.32 14.45 7.79
N VAL A 59 -4.04 14.13 7.96
CA VAL A 59 -3.15 13.77 6.85
C VAL A 59 -3.67 12.49 6.18
N TRP A 60 -3.98 11.46 6.95
CA TRP A 60 -4.49 10.20 6.42
C TRP A 60 -5.77 10.39 5.61
N THR A 61 -6.73 11.16 6.10
CA THR A 61 -7.97 11.43 5.36
C THR A 61 -7.70 12.17 4.06
N ILE A 62 -6.88 13.24 4.07
CA ILE A 62 -6.58 14.03 2.87
C ILE A 62 -5.89 13.16 1.81
N VAL A 63 -4.86 12.41 2.21
CA VAL A 63 -4.08 11.57 1.30
C VAL A 63 -4.92 10.42 0.77
N TYR A 64 -5.72 9.76 1.61
CA TYR A 64 -6.57 8.65 1.18
C TYR A 64 -7.62 9.11 0.16
N LEU A 65 -8.25 10.27 0.37
CA LEU A 65 -9.20 10.85 -0.59
C LEU A 65 -8.53 11.27 -1.89
N GLY A 66 -7.36 11.92 -1.82
CA GLY A 66 -6.58 12.28 -3.01
C GLY A 66 -6.14 11.06 -3.81
N ASN A 67 -5.68 10.01 -3.13
CA ASN A 67 -5.34 8.72 -3.73
C ASN A 67 -6.58 8.07 -4.39
N PHE A 68 -7.74 8.09 -3.73
CA PHE A 68 -8.98 7.54 -4.28
C PHE A 68 -9.40 8.27 -5.57
N VAL A 69 -9.45 9.60 -5.54
CA VAL A 69 -9.82 10.42 -6.71
C VAL A 69 -8.83 10.20 -7.85
N GLY A 70 -7.53 10.22 -7.56
CA GLY A 70 -6.49 9.97 -8.57
C GLY A 70 -6.57 8.56 -9.17
N ALA A 71 -6.80 7.54 -8.36
CA ALA A 71 -6.90 6.15 -8.81
C ALA A 71 -8.14 5.89 -9.67
N VAL A 72 -9.32 6.37 -9.24
CA VAL A 72 -10.56 6.27 -10.02
C VAL A 72 -10.48 7.10 -11.31
N GLY A 73 -9.94 8.32 -11.24
CA GLY A 73 -9.71 9.16 -12.42
C GLY A 73 -8.77 8.51 -13.43
N THR A 74 -7.70 7.87 -12.96
CA THR A 74 -6.77 7.11 -13.83
C THR A 74 -7.46 5.89 -14.44
N ALA A 75 -8.26 5.15 -13.67
CA ALA A 75 -9.05 4.04 -14.20
C ALA A 75 -10.02 4.50 -15.30
N ALA A 76 -10.62 5.69 -15.15
CA ALA A 76 -11.50 6.27 -16.15
C ALA A 76 -10.72 6.63 -17.43
N LEU A 77 -9.54 7.25 -17.32
CA LEU A 77 -8.70 7.56 -18.48
C LEU A 77 -8.26 6.29 -19.23
N VAL A 78 -7.87 5.24 -18.51
CA VAL A 78 -7.49 3.94 -19.10
C VAL A 78 -8.68 3.23 -19.75
N PHE A 79 -9.87 3.35 -19.18
CA PHE A 79 -11.09 2.84 -19.80
C PHE A 79 -11.41 3.61 -21.09
N LEU A 80 -11.42 4.95 -21.03
CA LEU A 80 -11.73 5.83 -22.17
C LEU A 80 -10.69 5.73 -23.30
N SER A 81 -9.44 5.38 -23.00
CA SER A 81 -8.43 5.15 -24.03
C SER A 81 -8.66 3.87 -24.84
N GLY A 82 -9.58 2.99 -24.41
CA GLY A 82 -9.82 1.70 -25.06
C GLY A 82 -8.76 0.65 -24.77
N GLN A 83 -7.81 0.91 -23.86
CA GLN A 83 -6.68 0.02 -23.60
C GLN A 83 -7.12 -1.40 -23.18
N TYR A 84 -8.29 -1.54 -22.55
CA TYR A 84 -8.87 -2.83 -22.17
C TYR A 84 -9.15 -3.75 -23.38
N LEU A 85 -9.28 -3.21 -24.59
CA LEU A 85 -9.46 -3.99 -25.84
C LEU A 85 -8.14 -4.58 -26.37
N SER A 86 -7.00 -4.22 -25.78
CA SER A 86 -5.69 -4.75 -26.17
C SER A 86 -5.63 -6.27 -26.07
N GLY A 87 -4.80 -6.87 -26.95
CA GLY A 87 -4.67 -8.33 -27.03
C GLY A 87 -5.99 -9.03 -27.38
N LYS A 88 -6.82 -8.42 -28.25
CA LYS A 88 -8.16 -8.92 -28.61
C LYS A 88 -9.10 -9.05 -27.40
N GLY A 89 -9.06 -8.07 -26.49
CA GLY A 89 -9.89 -8.03 -25.28
C GLY A 89 -9.39 -8.89 -24.11
N GLN A 90 -8.27 -9.59 -24.24
CA GLN A 90 -7.68 -10.37 -23.14
C GLN A 90 -7.29 -9.49 -21.95
N THR A 91 -6.91 -8.22 -22.19
CA THR A 91 -6.66 -7.25 -21.12
C THR A 91 -7.91 -6.99 -20.28
N ALA A 92 -9.09 -6.92 -20.90
CA ALA A 92 -10.36 -6.75 -20.20
C ALA A 92 -10.66 -7.93 -19.28
N ILE A 93 -10.48 -9.16 -19.77
CA ILE A 93 -10.71 -10.39 -18.98
C ILE A 93 -9.81 -10.46 -17.76
N VAL A 94 -8.54 -10.13 -17.91
CA VAL A 94 -7.60 -10.08 -16.77
C VAL A 94 -8.01 -9.01 -15.77
N ALA A 95 -8.39 -7.81 -16.23
CA ALA A 95 -8.83 -6.74 -15.35
C ALA A 95 -10.11 -7.11 -14.57
N LEU A 96 -11.12 -7.67 -15.25
CA LEU A 96 -12.37 -8.13 -14.66
C LEU A 96 -12.15 -9.26 -13.66
N SER A 97 -11.33 -10.25 -14.00
CA SER A 97 -11.01 -11.38 -13.13
C SER A 97 -10.27 -10.95 -11.87
N LEU A 98 -9.29 -10.04 -12.00
CA LEU A 98 -8.58 -9.48 -10.85
C LEU A 98 -9.50 -8.65 -9.95
N ALA A 99 -10.34 -7.80 -10.55
CA ALA A 99 -11.28 -6.96 -9.81
C ALA A 99 -12.34 -7.80 -9.07
N SER A 100 -12.91 -8.80 -9.74
CA SER A 100 -13.90 -9.72 -9.17
C SER A 100 -13.31 -10.57 -8.03
N GLY A 101 -12.09 -11.08 -8.22
CA GLY A 101 -11.39 -11.82 -7.17
C GLY A 101 -11.18 -10.99 -5.90
N LYS A 102 -10.88 -9.69 -6.04
CA LYS A 102 -10.66 -8.78 -4.91
C LYS A 102 -11.91 -8.47 -4.10
N VAL A 103 -13.03 -8.20 -4.77
CA VAL A 103 -14.30 -7.90 -4.07
C VAL A 103 -14.95 -9.14 -3.46
N SER A 104 -14.50 -10.33 -3.85
CA SER A 104 -15.04 -11.61 -3.37
C SER A 104 -14.27 -12.19 -2.19
N LEU A 105 -13.23 -11.51 -1.71
CA LEU A 105 -12.46 -11.98 -0.55
C LEU A 105 -13.28 -11.85 0.75
N PRO A 106 -13.30 -12.90 1.59
CA PRO A 106 -13.77 -12.81 2.97
C PRO A 106 -13.04 -11.72 3.75
N PHE A 107 -13.73 -11.14 4.75
CA PHE A 107 -13.21 -10.01 5.52
C PHE A 107 -11.87 -10.32 6.20
N ASP A 108 -11.78 -11.47 6.86
CA ASP A 108 -10.59 -11.95 7.56
C ASP A 108 -9.41 -12.15 6.61
N GLN A 109 -9.64 -12.83 5.49
CA GLN A 109 -8.63 -13.03 4.47
C GLN A 109 -8.12 -11.71 3.90
N ALA A 110 -9.03 -10.80 3.52
CA ALA A 110 -8.67 -9.48 3.00
C ALA A 110 -7.89 -8.64 4.03
N PHE A 111 -8.26 -8.74 5.30
CA PHE A 111 -7.57 -8.04 6.39
C PHE A 111 -6.12 -8.52 6.57
N PHE A 112 -5.88 -9.83 6.67
CA PHE A 112 -4.53 -10.36 6.84
C PHE A 112 -3.65 -10.15 5.61
N LEU A 113 -4.20 -10.30 4.40
CA LEU A 113 -3.51 -9.94 3.16
C LEU A 113 -3.15 -8.43 3.14
N GLY A 114 -4.02 -7.58 3.69
CA GLY A 114 -3.75 -6.16 3.88
C GLY A 114 -2.59 -5.87 4.84
N ILE A 115 -2.48 -6.60 5.95
CA ILE A 115 -1.37 -6.47 6.89
C ILE A 115 -0.05 -6.77 6.19
N LEU A 116 0.04 -7.94 5.55
CA LEU A 116 1.26 -8.42 4.91
C LEU A 116 1.70 -7.48 3.76
N CYS A 117 0.74 -6.97 2.99
CA CYS A 117 1.02 -5.96 1.98
C CYS A 117 1.74 -4.75 2.57
N ASN A 118 1.16 -4.14 3.61
CA ASN A 118 1.68 -2.86 4.08
C ASN A 118 2.95 -2.99 4.93
N VAL A 119 3.25 -4.17 5.49
CA VAL A 119 4.57 -4.46 6.05
C VAL A 119 5.65 -4.30 4.97
N LEU A 120 5.48 -4.92 3.80
CA LEU A 120 6.45 -4.85 2.70
C LEU A 120 6.53 -3.45 2.09
N VAL A 121 5.40 -2.75 1.94
CA VAL A 121 5.39 -1.36 1.44
C VAL A 121 6.12 -0.42 2.39
N CYS A 122 5.87 -0.52 3.70
CA CYS A 122 6.54 0.31 4.69
C CYS A 122 8.05 0.02 4.76
N LEU A 123 8.46 -1.25 4.62
CA LEU A 123 9.87 -1.60 4.52
C LEU A 123 10.54 -1.01 3.26
N ALA A 124 9.88 -1.05 2.11
CA ALA A 124 10.40 -0.43 0.88
C ALA A 124 10.60 1.09 1.06
N VAL A 125 9.60 1.78 1.62
CA VAL A 125 9.67 3.22 1.91
C VAL A 125 10.80 3.50 2.91
N TRP A 126 10.89 2.73 3.98
CA TRP A 126 11.94 2.89 4.99
C TRP A 126 13.35 2.70 4.41
N LEU A 127 13.58 1.64 3.63
CA LEU A 127 14.86 1.40 2.96
C LEU A 127 15.22 2.57 2.04
N SER A 128 14.24 3.13 1.33
CA SER A 128 14.44 4.28 0.46
C SER A 128 14.85 5.57 1.19
N PHE A 129 14.59 5.70 2.50
CA PHE A 129 15.05 6.85 3.28
C PHE A 129 16.55 6.80 3.59
N SER A 130 17.15 5.61 3.58
CA SER A 130 18.60 5.43 3.77
C SER A 130 19.41 5.53 2.47
N ALA A 131 18.72 5.54 1.33
CA ALA A 131 19.29 5.60 -0.02
C ALA A 131 19.95 6.97 -0.30
N ARG A 132 21.09 6.96 -0.99
CA ARG A 132 21.84 8.19 -1.34
C ARG A 132 21.68 8.58 -2.80
N THR A 133 21.31 7.64 -3.67
CA THR A 133 21.06 7.86 -5.09
C THR A 133 19.64 7.46 -5.50
N VAL A 134 19.20 7.89 -6.69
CA VAL A 134 17.93 7.42 -7.27
C VAL A 134 17.98 5.91 -7.52
N SER A 135 19.12 5.38 -7.97
CA SER A 135 19.32 3.94 -8.20
C SER A 135 19.14 3.13 -6.92
N ASP A 136 19.67 3.61 -5.79
CA ASP A 136 19.49 2.96 -4.48
C ASP A 136 18.00 2.89 -4.10
N LYS A 137 17.25 3.99 -4.32
CA LYS A 137 15.80 4.04 -4.07
C LYS A 137 15.04 3.06 -4.95
N VAL A 138 15.40 2.97 -6.23
CA VAL A 138 14.80 2.00 -7.17
C VAL A 138 15.04 0.57 -6.71
N LEU A 139 16.28 0.22 -6.35
CA LEU A 139 16.62 -1.13 -5.87
C LEU A 139 15.92 -1.47 -4.54
N ALA A 140 15.79 -0.50 -3.63
CA ALA A 140 15.07 -0.67 -2.37
C ALA A 140 13.58 -1.00 -2.57
N VAL A 141 13.00 -0.58 -3.70
CA VAL A 141 11.58 -0.75 -4.02
C VAL A 141 11.30 -2.04 -4.80
N ILE A 142 12.17 -2.43 -5.73
CA ILE A 142 11.89 -3.54 -6.67
C ILE A 142 11.51 -4.82 -5.92
N PHE A 143 12.35 -5.29 -4.98
CA PHE A 143 12.15 -6.60 -4.36
C PHE A 143 10.94 -6.66 -3.41
N PRO A 144 10.75 -5.74 -2.45
CA PRO A 144 9.61 -5.83 -1.54
C PRO A 144 8.27 -5.69 -2.27
N ILE A 145 8.21 -4.83 -3.30
CA ILE A 145 6.99 -4.61 -4.05
C ILE A 145 6.67 -5.76 -4.99
N SER A 146 7.68 -6.29 -5.68
CA SER A 146 7.50 -7.50 -6.49
C SER A 146 7.02 -8.67 -5.66
N ALA A 147 7.56 -8.83 -4.44
CA ALA A 147 7.18 -9.90 -3.53
C ALA A 147 5.71 -9.84 -3.11
N PHE A 148 5.20 -8.69 -2.66
CA PHE A 148 3.81 -8.61 -2.19
C PHE A 148 2.81 -8.83 -3.34
N VAL A 149 3.13 -8.32 -4.54
CA VAL A 149 2.26 -8.46 -5.72
C VAL A 149 2.27 -9.89 -6.22
N ALA A 150 3.44 -10.53 -6.28
CA ALA A 150 3.57 -11.92 -6.67
C ALA A 150 2.85 -12.86 -5.68
N ALA A 151 2.93 -12.55 -4.38
CA ALA A 151 2.22 -13.27 -3.32
C ALA A 151 0.70 -12.97 -3.27
N GLY A 152 0.21 -11.97 -4.02
CA GLY A 152 -1.21 -11.62 -4.06
C GLY A 152 -1.72 -10.91 -2.81
N PHE A 153 -0.87 -10.15 -2.11
CA PHE A 153 -1.29 -9.35 -0.98
C PHE A 153 -2.13 -8.14 -1.42
N GLU A 154 -2.94 -7.62 -0.50
CA GLU A 154 -3.99 -6.64 -0.81
C GLU A 154 -3.58 -5.21 -0.44
N HIS A 155 -3.58 -4.32 -1.43
CA HIS A 155 -3.21 -2.92 -1.25
C HIS A 155 -4.42 -2.02 -1.53
N SER A 156 -4.90 -1.31 -0.51
CA SER A 156 -6.09 -0.45 -0.58
C SER A 156 -6.05 0.51 -1.78
N VAL A 157 -5.00 1.32 -1.92
CA VAL A 157 -4.88 2.29 -3.03
C VAL A 157 -4.79 1.63 -4.41
N ALA A 158 -4.12 0.49 -4.55
CA ALA A 158 -4.08 -0.23 -5.83
C ALA A 158 -5.46 -0.77 -6.20
N ASN A 159 -6.23 -1.22 -5.20
CA ASN A 159 -7.60 -1.67 -5.39
C ASN A 159 -8.54 -0.52 -5.81
N MET A 160 -8.27 0.72 -5.38
CA MET A 160 -8.99 1.92 -5.85
C MET A 160 -8.78 2.22 -7.33
N TYR A 161 -7.79 1.61 -7.99
CA TYR A 161 -7.63 1.66 -9.44
C TYR A 161 -8.19 0.39 -10.10
N LEU A 162 -7.73 -0.78 -9.65
CA LEU A 162 -8.05 -2.06 -10.30
C LEU A 162 -9.54 -2.39 -10.28
N VAL A 163 -10.21 -2.17 -9.16
CA VAL A 163 -11.63 -2.53 -9.02
C VAL A 163 -12.52 -1.56 -9.81
N PRO A 164 -12.34 -0.22 -9.73
CA PRO A 164 -13.05 0.71 -10.60
C PRO A 164 -12.82 0.47 -12.10
N LEU A 165 -11.60 0.12 -12.54
CA LEU A 165 -11.37 -0.24 -13.94
C LEU A 165 -12.23 -1.45 -14.35
N GLY A 166 -12.29 -2.50 -13.52
CA GLY A 166 -13.16 -3.65 -13.75
C GLY A 166 -14.65 -3.28 -13.76
N LEU A 167 -15.08 -2.39 -12.87
CA LEU A 167 -16.47 -1.89 -12.83
C LEU A 167 -16.83 -1.14 -14.11
N PHE A 168 -15.95 -0.27 -14.60
CA PHE A 168 -16.14 0.48 -15.84
C PHE A 168 -16.24 -0.45 -17.06
N ILE A 169 -15.35 -1.43 -17.14
CA ILE A 169 -15.39 -2.45 -18.21
C ILE A 169 -16.70 -3.24 -18.13
N LYS A 170 -17.08 -3.74 -16.94
CA LYS A 170 -18.32 -4.52 -16.77
C LYS A 170 -19.56 -3.72 -17.17
N GLN A 171 -19.60 -2.43 -16.88
CA GLN A 171 -20.79 -1.59 -17.06
C GLN A 171 -20.90 -0.96 -18.45
N TRP A 172 -19.77 -0.62 -19.08
CA TRP A 172 -19.75 0.22 -20.28
C TRP A 172 -18.92 -0.33 -21.44
N ALA A 173 -18.35 -1.53 -21.32
CA ALA A 173 -17.75 -2.17 -22.47
C ALA A 173 -18.78 -2.41 -23.60
N PRO A 174 -18.39 -2.22 -24.87
CA PRO A 174 -19.24 -2.50 -26.02
C PRO A 174 -19.74 -3.96 -26.03
N ALA A 175 -20.98 -4.17 -26.44
CA ALA A 175 -21.61 -5.48 -26.46
C ALA A 175 -20.85 -6.48 -27.35
N GLU A 176 -20.17 -5.97 -28.39
CA GLU A 176 -19.39 -6.73 -29.36
C GLU A 176 -18.11 -7.32 -28.75
N MET A 177 -17.63 -6.78 -27.62
CA MET A 177 -16.42 -7.31 -26.96
C MET A 177 -16.67 -8.69 -26.34
N TRP A 178 -17.82 -8.89 -25.71
CA TRP A 178 -18.13 -10.08 -24.90
C TRP A 178 -18.07 -11.40 -25.69
N PRO A 179 -18.62 -11.51 -26.92
CA PRO A 179 -18.46 -12.69 -27.75
C PRO A 179 -17.01 -12.96 -28.16
N LEU A 180 -16.21 -11.91 -28.39
CA LEU A 180 -14.81 -12.05 -28.82
C LEU A 180 -13.91 -12.63 -27.73
N VAL A 181 -14.23 -12.33 -26.47
CA VAL A 181 -13.47 -12.80 -25.31
C VAL A 181 -14.06 -14.06 -24.67
N GLY A 182 -15.21 -14.52 -25.15
CA GLY A 182 -15.89 -15.72 -24.63
C GLY A 182 -16.35 -15.57 -23.18
N ALA A 183 -16.73 -14.36 -22.76
CA ALA A 183 -17.17 -14.07 -21.39
C ALA A 183 -18.44 -13.21 -21.40
N ASP A 184 -19.15 -13.19 -20.27
CA ASP A 184 -20.37 -12.40 -20.09
C ASP A 184 -20.28 -11.55 -18.82
N PRO A 185 -20.85 -10.34 -18.77
CA PRO A 185 -20.88 -9.50 -17.57
C PRO A 185 -21.42 -10.19 -16.32
N SER A 186 -22.33 -11.16 -16.47
CA SER A 186 -22.93 -11.94 -15.38
C SER A 186 -21.92 -12.81 -14.64
N LEU A 187 -20.83 -13.25 -15.29
CA LEU A 187 -19.73 -13.97 -14.63
C LEU A 187 -19.05 -13.14 -13.55
N TYR A 188 -19.19 -11.82 -13.62
CA TYR A 188 -18.64 -10.86 -12.68
C TYR A 188 -19.74 -10.22 -11.82
N ALA A 189 -20.84 -10.93 -11.55
CA ALA A 189 -21.96 -10.43 -10.75
C ALA A 189 -21.54 -9.75 -9.42
N PRO A 190 -20.60 -10.31 -8.62
CA PRO A 190 -20.16 -9.68 -7.36
C PRO A 190 -19.46 -8.33 -7.55
N LEU A 191 -18.94 -8.03 -8.75
CA LEU A 191 -18.25 -6.78 -9.05
C LEU A 191 -19.26 -5.62 -9.15
N THR A 192 -19.50 -4.97 -8.01
CA THR A 192 -20.41 -3.82 -7.86
C THR A 192 -19.76 -2.74 -6.99
N TRP A 193 -20.20 -1.48 -7.13
CA TRP A 193 -19.73 -0.38 -6.28
C TRP A 193 -19.92 -0.64 -4.78
N PRO A 194 -21.09 -1.14 -4.30
CA PRO A 194 -21.25 -1.48 -2.89
C PRO A 194 -20.25 -2.53 -2.41
N ASN A 195 -20.08 -3.63 -3.15
CA ASN A 195 -19.14 -4.69 -2.76
C ASN A 195 -17.68 -4.20 -2.78
N PHE A 196 -17.33 -3.34 -3.74
CA PHE A 196 -16.03 -2.68 -3.76
C PHE A 196 -15.79 -1.88 -2.47
N LEU A 197 -16.70 -0.97 -2.11
CA LEU A 197 -16.55 -0.14 -0.92
C LEU A 197 -16.47 -0.99 0.36
N ILE A 198 -17.26 -2.07 0.46
CA ILE A 198 -17.20 -3.02 1.58
C ILE A 198 -15.87 -3.76 1.61
N SER A 199 -15.38 -4.27 0.47
CA SER A 199 -14.09 -4.97 0.38
C SER A 199 -12.90 -4.09 0.70
N LEU A 200 -13.02 -2.78 0.51
CA LEU A 200 -11.95 -1.81 0.74
C LEU A 200 -11.67 -1.61 2.25
N VAL A 201 -12.68 -1.83 3.09
CA VAL A 201 -12.60 -1.66 4.56
C VAL A 201 -11.57 -2.63 5.19
N PRO A 202 -11.70 -3.97 5.07
CA PRO A 202 -10.75 -4.89 5.69
C PRO A 202 -9.33 -4.69 5.17
N VAL A 203 -9.15 -4.44 3.87
CA VAL A 203 -7.83 -4.19 3.28
C VAL A 203 -7.20 -2.91 3.86
N THR A 204 -7.98 -1.84 4.00
CA THR A 204 -7.50 -0.57 4.56
C THR A 204 -7.12 -0.73 6.03
N LEU A 205 -7.96 -1.40 6.82
CA LEU A 205 -7.66 -1.70 8.22
C LEU A 205 -6.39 -2.55 8.35
N GLY A 206 -6.27 -3.59 7.52
CA GLY A 206 -5.09 -4.44 7.44
C GLY A 206 -3.85 -3.62 7.10
N ASN A 207 -3.93 -2.74 6.09
CA ASN A 207 -2.82 -1.86 5.73
C ASN A 207 -2.41 -0.97 6.92
N ILE A 208 -3.36 -0.33 7.61
CA ILE A 208 -3.06 0.49 8.80
C ILE A 208 -2.33 -0.34 9.86
N VAL A 209 -2.81 -1.54 10.17
CA VAL A 209 -2.20 -2.44 11.17
C VAL A 209 -0.79 -2.88 10.73
N GLY A 210 -0.58 -3.25 9.47
CA GLY A 210 0.73 -3.64 8.96
C GLY A 210 1.76 -2.52 9.04
N GLY A 211 1.37 -1.29 8.70
CA GLY A 211 2.27 -0.14 8.71
C GLY A 211 2.47 0.48 10.09
N ALA A 212 1.40 0.99 10.69
CA ALA A 212 1.47 1.67 11.99
C ALA A 212 1.70 0.70 13.16
N GLY A 213 1.07 -0.48 13.11
CA GLY A 213 1.10 -1.47 14.18
C GLY A 213 2.37 -2.29 14.21
N LEU A 214 2.75 -2.93 13.09
CA LEU A 214 3.94 -3.80 13.07
C LEU A 214 5.22 -3.00 12.83
N VAL A 215 5.32 -2.31 11.70
CA VAL A 215 6.56 -1.62 11.33
C VAL A 215 6.80 -0.42 12.26
N GLY A 216 5.81 0.45 12.41
CA GLY A 216 5.90 1.63 13.28
C GLY A 216 6.27 1.29 14.74
N ALA A 217 5.65 0.25 15.32
CA ALA A 217 5.93 -0.13 16.70
C ALA A 217 7.31 -0.78 16.87
N VAL A 218 7.74 -1.65 15.94
CA VAL A 218 9.06 -2.29 15.99
C VAL A 218 10.18 -1.24 15.91
N TYR A 219 10.09 -0.31 14.96
CA TYR A 219 11.10 0.74 14.81
C TYR A 219 11.08 1.74 15.97
N TRP A 220 9.91 2.08 16.51
CA TRP A 220 9.84 2.90 17.71
C TRP A 220 10.47 2.21 18.92
N PHE A 221 10.19 0.92 19.13
CA PHE A 221 10.72 0.16 20.26
C PHE A 221 12.25 0.05 20.22
N ILE A 222 12.82 -0.15 19.03
CA ILE A 222 14.26 -0.32 18.84
C ILE A 222 15.01 1.01 18.90
N TYR A 223 14.51 2.06 18.23
CA TYR A 223 15.31 3.29 18.00
C TYR A 223 14.83 4.52 18.78
N LEU A 224 13.54 4.65 19.05
CA LEU A 224 12.94 5.88 19.60
C LEU A 224 12.51 5.75 21.06
N ARG A 225 12.55 4.54 21.65
CA ARG A 225 12.30 4.35 23.07
C ARG A 225 13.27 5.23 23.86
N PRO A 226 12.78 6.18 24.68
CA PRO A 226 13.66 6.99 25.51
C PRO A 226 14.50 6.06 26.38
N LYS A 227 15.83 6.06 26.19
CA LYS A 227 16.73 5.54 27.24
C LYS A 227 16.33 6.32 28.49
N ARG A 228 15.74 5.65 29.48
CA ARG A 228 15.50 6.25 30.80
C ARG A 228 16.82 6.89 31.19
N ARG A 229 16.92 8.22 31.08
CA ARG A 229 18.05 8.96 31.64
C ARG A 229 18.03 8.53 33.10
N ARG A 230 19.04 7.75 33.49
CA ARG A 230 19.28 7.39 34.89
C ARG A 230 19.45 8.73 35.58
N ARG A 231 18.35 9.21 36.16
CA ARG A 231 18.18 10.57 36.69
C ARG A 231 19.39 10.82 37.57
N GLN A 232 20.12 11.89 37.26
CA GLN A 232 21.29 12.38 37.98
C GLN A 232 21.22 12.06 39.48
N ARG A 233 21.83 10.96 39.91
CA ARG A 233 22.19 10.74 41.32
C ARG A 233 23.62 11.19 41.62
N SER A 234 24.40 11.54 40.59
CA SER A 234 25.79 11.98 40.74
C SER A 234 25.96 13.49 40.91
N GLY A 235 25.05 14.33 40.38
CA GLY A 235 25.17 15.79 40.52
C GLY A 235 24.77 16.33 41.90
N LYS A 236 23.80 15.71 42.57
CA LYS A 236 23.35 16.15 43.91
C LYS A 236 24.25 15.68 45.06
N SER A 237 25.06 14.65 44.86
CA SER A 237 26.01 14.20 45.90
C SER A 237 27.30 15.03 45.89
N LEU A 238 27.74 15.50 44.72
CA LEU A 238 28.92 16.35 44.59
C LEU A 238 28.65 17.78 45.11
N ASP A 239 27.54 18.40 44.73
CA ASP A 239 27.15 19.73 45.26
C ASP A 239 26.99 19.73 46.78
N ARG A 240 26.47 18.64 47.36
CA ARG A 240 26.28 18.54 48.82
C ARG A 240 27.58 18.26 49.57
N ALA A 241 28.53 17.56 48.95
CA ALA A 241 29.87 17.37 49.52
C ALA A 241 30.68 18.69 49.47
N GLN A 242 30.63 19.41 48.36
CA GLN A 242 31.30 20.71 48.20
C GLN A 242 30.68 21.82 49.08
N GLN A 243 29.37 21.78 49.33
CA GLN A 243 28.73 22.68 50.30
C GLN A 243 29.08 22.37 51.76
N LEU A 244 29.41 21.11 52.10
CA LEU A 244 29.86 20.73 53.45
C LEU A 244 31.34 21.04 53.68
N GLU A 245 32.15 21.00 52.62
CA GLU A 245 33.60 21.31 52.69
C GLU A 245 33.86 22.83 52.81
N ASN A 246 33.00 23.67 52.23
CA ASN A 246 33.08 25.13 52.35
C ASN A 246 32.41 25.71 53.62
N ALA A 247 31.86 24.86 54.49
CA ALA A 247 31.15 25.26 55.71
C ALA A 247 31.93 24.97 57.00
N ASN A 248 33.17 24.47 56.90
CA ASN A 248 34.16 24.33 57.97
C ASN A 248 35.32 25.29 57.73
#